data_AF-A0A972MAS1-F1
#
_entry.id   AF-A0A972MAS1-F1
#
_cell.length_a   1.000
_cell.length_b   1.000
_cell.length_c   1.000
_cell.angle_alpha   90.00
_cell.angle_beta   90.00
_cell.angle_gamma   90.00
#
_symmetry.space_group_name_H-M   'P 1'
#
loop_
_entity.id
_entity.type
_entity.pdbx_description
1 polymer ?
#
loop_
_entity_poly.entity_id
_entity_poly.type
_entity_poly.pdbx_seq_one_letter_code
_entity_poly.pdbx_strand_id
1 'polypeptide(L)' 'MGKLSKKIGLEAEKKAVLFLEQNGFFIVERNFYAKKYGEIDIVAKKGDVL' A
#
# COMPACT_ATOMS: atom_id res chain seq x y z
N MET A 1 8.24 4.69 -21.93
CA MET A 1 7.62 5.43 -20.80
C MET A 1 7.36 4.59 -19.52
N GLY A 2 7.07 3.28 -19.58
CA GLY A 2 6.52 2.54 -18.43
C GLY A 2 7.48 1.97 -17.34
N LYS A 3 8.81 2.04 -17.51
CA LYS A 3 9.76 1.46 -16.53
C LYS A 3 10.06 2.40 -15.36
N LEU A 4 10.13 3.71 -15.63
CA LEU A 4 10.45 4.72 -14.64
C LEU A 4 9.27 4.98 -13.69
N SER A 5 8.05 5.00 -14.23
CA SER A 5 6.82 5.18 -13.45
C SER A 5 6.60 4.06 -12.43
N LYS A 6 6.88 2.79 -12.81
CA LYS A 6 6.79 1.65 -11.88
C LYS A 6 7.77 1.75 -10.71
N LYS A 7 9.01 2.17 -10.97
CA LYS A 7 10.01 2.35 -9.90
C LYS A 7 9.61 3.48 -8.95
N ILE A 8 9.11 4.60 -9.49
CA ILE A 8 8.62 5.72 -8.68
C ILE A 8 7.43 5.28 -7.82
N GLY A 9 6.47 4.54 -8.39
CA GLY A 9 5.33 3.99 -7.66
C GLY A 9 5.76 3.08 -6.51
N LEU A 10 6.69 2.15 -6.76
CA LEU A 10 7.20 1.26 -5.72
C LEU A 10 7.88 2.02 -4.57
N GLU A 11 8.67 3.04 -4.88
CA GLU A 11 9.33 3.85 -3.85
C GLU A 11 8.33 4.72 -3.07
N ALA A 12 7.28 5.20 -3.71
CA ALA A 12 6.20 5.92 -3.03
C ALA A 12 5.40 4.99 -2.11
N GLU A 13 5.08 3.77 -2.56
CA GLU A 13 4.38 2.77 -1.75
C GLU A 13 5.19 2.37 -0.52
N LYS A 14 6.50 2.17 -0.66
CA LYS A 14 7.40 1.91 0.49
C LYS A 14 7.37 3.04 1.52
N LYS A 15 7.38 4.29 1.06
CA LYS A 15 7.28 5.46 1.97
C LYS A 15 5.92 5.54 2.65
N ALA A 16 4.85 5.23 1.93
CA ALA A 16 3.50 5.19 2.49
C ALA A 16 3.37 4.10 3.56
N VAL A 17 3.90 2.90 3.32
CA VAL A 17 3.97 1.83 4.32
C VAL A 17 4.70 2.29 5.57
N LEU A 18 5.90 2.85 5.41
CA LEU A 18 6.69 3.31 6.55
C LEU A 18 5.96 4.38 7.36
N PHE A 19 5.32 5.33 6.68
CA PHE A 19 4.52 6.37 7.33
C PHE A 19 3.35 5.76 8.12
N LEU A 20 2.63 4.80 7.56
CA LEU A 20 1.52 4.11 8.23
C LEU A 20 2.01 3.36 9.47
N GLU A 21 3.10 2.59 9.35
CA GLU A 21 3.71 1.85 10.46
C GLU A 21 4.16 2.78 11.59
N GLN A 22 4.82 3.89 11.26
CA GLN A 22 5.23 4.90 12.24
C GLN A 22 4.05 5.55 12.97
N ASN A 23 2.89 5.63 12.32
CA ASN A 23 1.65 6.14 12.91
C ASN A 23 0.84 5.06 13.64
N GLY A 24 1.40 3.86 13.84
CA GLY A 24 0.78 2.76 14.59
C GLY A 24 -0.27 1.98 13.80
N PHE A 25 -0.26 2.07 12.47
CA PHE A 25 -1.00 1.14 11.62
C PHE A 25 -0.17 -0.12 11.38
N PHE A 26 -0.84 -1.26 11.31
CA PHE A 26 -0.26 -2.54 10.91
C PHE A 26 -0.64 -2.82 9.47
N ILE A 27 0.35 -3.09 8.60
CA ILE A 27 0.08 -3.45 7.21
C ILE A 27 -0.47 -4.88 7.15
N VAL A 28 -1.70 -5.02 6.68
CA VAL A 28 -2.39 -6.30 6.53
C VAL A 28 -2.00 -6.97 5.21
N GLU A 29 -2.04 -6.21 4.12
CA GLU A 29 -1.69 -6.70 2.79
C GLU A 29 -1.24 -5.55 1.88
N ARG A 30 -0.45 -5.86 0.86
CA ARG A 30 0.00 -4.90 -0.16
C ARG A 30 -0.26 -5.48 -1.54
N ASN A 31 -0.52 -4.60 -2.51
CA ASN A 31 -0.84 -4.97 -3.89
C ASN A 31 -2.02 -5.97 -3.95
N PHE A 32 -3.06 -5.72 -3.14
CA PHE A 32 -4.23 -6.60 -3.06
C PHE A 32 -5.04 -6.51 -4.36
N TYR A 33 -5.18 -7.65 -5.03
CA TYR A 33 -5.90 -7.73 -6.30
C TYR A 33 -7.28 -8.34 -6.10
N ALA A 34 -8.31 -7.51 -6.11
CA ALA A 34 -9.72 -7.91 -5.94
C ALA A 34 -10.35 -8.43 -7.25
N LYS A 35 -9.57 -9.07 -8.12
CA LYS A 35 -10.00 -9.65 -9.40
C LYS A 35 -10.83 -8.66 -10.24
N LYS A 36 -12.16 -8.83 -10.25
CA LYS A 36 -13.09 -8.02 -11.06
C LYS A 36 -13.44 -6.67 -10.44
N TYR A 37 -13.05 -6.44 -9.18
CA TYR A 37 -13.47 -5.27 -8.40
C TYR A 37 -12.38 -4.19 -8.29
N GLY A 38 -11.18 -4.46 -8.80
CA GLY A 38 -10.06 -3.53 -8.82
C GLY A 38 -8.87 -4.00 -7.99
N GLU A 39 -8.02 -3.06 -7.61
CA GLU A 39 -6.81 -3.28 -6.85
C GLU A 39 -6.70 -2.25 -5.72
N ILE A 40 -6.05 -2.66 -4.62
CA ILE A 40 -5.74 -1.80 -3.49
C ILE A 40 -4.24 -1.90 -3.24
N ASP A 41 -3.54 -0.77 -3.30
CA ASP A 41 -2.08 -0.75 -3.15
C ASP A 41 -1.65 -1.18 -1.74
N ILE A 42 -2.34 -0.71 -0.69
CA ILE A 42 -2.02 -0.99 0.72
C ILE A 42 -3.31 -1.15 1.52
N VAL A 43 -3.43 -2.24 2.28
CA VAL A 43 -4.46 -2.46 3.30
C VAL A 43 -3.78 -2.40 4.67
N ALA A 44 -4.25 -1.53 5.57
CA ALA A 44 -3.61 -1.32 6.86
C ALA A 44 -4.64 -1.13 7.98
N LYS A 45 -4.38 -1.71 9.16
CA LYS A 45 -5.29 -1.73 10.29
C LYS A 45 -4.73 -0.97 11.49
N LYS A 46 -5.54 -0.19 12.19
CA LYS A 46 -5.19 0.43 13.48
C LYS A 46 -6.36 0.34 14.44
N GLY A 47 -6.24 -0.51 15.47
CA GLY A 47 -7.35 -0.82 16.37
C GLY A 47 -8.52 -1.41 15.59
N ASP A 48 -9.67 -0.75 15.64
CA ASP A 48 -10.90 -1.17 14.93
C ASP A 48 -11.06 -0.57 13.53
N VAL A 49 -10.10 0.25 13.07
CA VAL A 49 -10.08 0.83 11.72
C VAL A 49 -9.26 -0.06 10.78
N LEU A 50 -9.81 -0.39 9.62
CA LEU A 50 -9.19 -1.17 8.52
C LEU A 50 -9.24 -0.39 7.21
#